data_AF-A0A7S3GXR2-F1
#
_entry.id   AF-A0A7S3GXR2-F1
#
_cell.length_a   1.000
_cell.length_b   1.000
_cell.length_c   1.000
_cell.angle_alpha   90.00
_cell.angle_beta   90.00
_cell.angle_gamma   90.00
#
_symmetry.space_group_name_H-M   'P 1'
#
loop_
_entity.id
_entity.type
_entity.pdbx_description
1 polymer ?
#
loop_
_entity_poly.entity_id
_entity_poly.type
_entity_poly.pdbx_seq_one_letter_code
_entity_poly.pdbx_strand_id
1 'polypeptide(L)'
;TPDGKIIEATGQLALAYLTAKTHGLEETAARLVELLESSGIAVPEVNPNASLLQPPTPIYRSENWPQLAVTQSAVSSLHNAGAGASHGISSSAMGGDDFHDAAEGGNWGDDDDLFDDEGDAADKKASAASKGGKAAAGEGGWGDDDLDLSDDDVPVAATPSKASLETTRNADGSIFTVPNAGNPPTLSWIADSAHCADHFAAGSADTAVQLLNRQVAAVSVAPLRAGATSLFLGSSAFLPGFSLAPSNRSYLVRDTGKAAPGAAAAKPLPSLTLKVTALLEQLKLAYRAFTNAQFTECQDSLDSILRSILLISVSTRTETNDLKELLDVSREYLIALRVKNAMGDASAADVGRGLELAAYFTHCNLQPSHLMLALKTAMASAFKNKNFINAASFARRLLELPDMNSEKNADSRSKAQKVLQKSEQQGRNEYTIDYDERNPFSLDCSTLKPLYKGTPLVKCSYCAACYAVDYKGKLCLICGISTVGLDTVGLVTQSATARTK
;
A
#
# COMPACT_ATOMS: atom_id res chain seq x y z
N THR A 1 51.75 -32.99 3.30
CA THR A 1 51.21 -31.90 2.43
C THR A 1 52.37 -31.23 1.71
N PRO A 2 52.15 -30.55 0.56
CA PRO A 2 53.20 -29.76 -0.09
C PRO A 2 53.83 -28.75 0.87
N ASP A 3 53.01 -28.14 1.75
CA ASP A 3 53.46 -27.12 2.70
C ASP A 3 54.44 -27.66 3.76
N GLY A 4 54.23 -28.87 4.30
CA GLY A 4 55.14 -29.48 5.28
C GLY A 4 56.55 -29.74 4.74
N LYS A 5 56.67 -30.10 3.44
CA LYS A 5 57.96 -30.28 2.78
C LYS A 5 58.67 -28.95 2.51
N ILE A 6 57.91 -27.89 2.28
CA ILE A 6 58.45 -26.53 2.10
C ILE A 6 58.95 -25.97 3.43
N ILE A 7 58.23 -26.25 4.53
CA ILE A 7 58.64 -25.86 5.89
C ILE A 7 59.92 -26.60 6.31
N GLU A 8 60.05 -27.89 5.95
CA GLU A 8 61.30 -28.64 6.15
C GLU A 8 62.45 -28.05 5.32
N ALA A 9 62.22 -27.73 4.04
CA ALA A 9 63.22 -27.15 3.16
C ALA A 9 63.69 -25.74 3.60
N THR A 10 62.89 -25.03 4.40
CA THR A 10 63.24 -23.71 4.97
C THR A 10 63.95 -23.82 6.32
N GLY A 11 64.24 -25.03 6.81
CA GLY A 11 65.03 -25.28 8.02
C GLY A 11 64.25 -25.18 9.34
N GLN A 12 62.93 -25.00 9.29
CA GLN A 12 62.08 -24.92 10.49
C GLN A 12 61.57 -26.31 10.92
N LEU A 13 62.48 -27.14 11.43
CA LEU A 13 62.21 -28.55 11.77
C LEU A 13 61.14 -28.72 12.86
N ALA A 14 61.10 -27.82 13.85
CA ALA A 14 60.14 -27.89 14.95
C ALA A 14 58.69 -27.63 14.47
N LEU A 15 58.52 -26.71 13.53
CA LEU A 15 57.21 -26.38 12.94
C LEU A 15 56.79 -27.43 11.91
N ALA A 16 57.75 -28.01 11.19
CA ALA A 16 57.52 -29.16 10.32
C ALA A 16 57.04 -30.39 11.13
N TYR A 17 57.60 -30.64 12.32
CA TYR A 17 57.15 -31.72 13.20
C TYR A 17 55.73 -31.49 13.72
N LEU A 18 55.44 -30.28 14.21
CA LEU A 18 54.10 -29.92 14.69
C LEU A 18 53.05 -30.06 13.58
N THR A 19 53.35 -29.57 12.36
CA THR A 19 52.45 -29.74 11.21
C THR A 19 52.33 -31.20 10.77
N ALA A 20 53.39 -32.00 10.77
CA ALA A 20 53.29 -33.43 10.48
C ALA A 20 52.36 -34.16 11.47
N LYS A 21 52.48 -33.85 12.77
CA LYS A 21 51.71 -34.47 13.85
C LYS A 21 50.25 -34.00 13.88
N THR A 22 49.97 -32.73 13.62
CA THR A 22 48.58 -32.22 13.50
C THR A 22 47.87 -32.70 12.23
N HIS A 23 48.61 -33.01 11.17
CA HIS A 23 48.08 -33.59 9.93
C HIS A 23 47.99 -35.14 9.96
N GLY A 24 48.37 -35.80 11.05
CA GLY A 24 48.30 -37.27 11.20
C GLY A 24 49.33 -38.06 10.37
N LEU A 25 50.43 -37.43 9.97
CA LEU A 25 51.49 -38.06 9.18
C LEU A 25 52.60 -38.62 10.09
N GLU A 26 52.29 -39.75 10.74
CA GLU A 26 53.13 -40.36 11.79
C GLU A 26 54.54 -40.74 11.29
N GLU A 27 54.67 -41.27 10.07
CA GLU A 27 55.96 -41.64 9.49
C GLU A 27 56.89 -40.43 9.32
N THR A 28 56.36 -39.30 8.85
CA THR A 28 57.14 -38.07 8.68
C THR A 28 57.44 -37.40 10.01
N ALA A 29 56.53 -37.51 10.99
CA ALA A 29 56.75 -36.99 12.32
C ALA A 29 57.88 -37.76 13.04
N ALA A 30 57.92 -39.09 12.93
CA ALA A 30 58.99 -39.91 13.51
C ALA A 30 60.37 -39.55 12.92
N ARG A 31 60.46 -39.39 11.59
CA ARG A 31 61.69 -38.95 10.92
C ARG A 31 62.16 -37.56 11.38
N LEU A 32 61.22 -36.64 11.62
CA LEU A 32 61.54 -35.29 12.05
C LEU A 32 61.97 -35.23 13.53
N VAL A 33 61.55 -36.18 14.38
CA VAL A 33 62.03 -36.30 15.77
C VAL A 33 63.51 -36.66 15.80
N GLU A 34 63.95 -37.64 15.00
CA GLU A 34 65.36 -38.02 14.90
C GLU A 34 66.24 -36.84 14.43
N LEU A 35 65.71 -36.02 13.51
CA LEU A 35 66.37 -34.80 13.02
C LEU A 35 66.37 -33.66 14.06
N LEU A 36 65.37 -33.58 14.93
CA LEU A 36 65.30 -32.60 16.01
C LEU A 36 66.23 -32.96 17.18
N GLU A 37 66.31 -34.24 17.54
CA GLU A 37 67.21 -34.74 18.57
C GLU A 37 68.69 -34.61 18.17
N SER A 38 69.01 -34.91 16.91
CA SER A 38 70.37 -34.73 16.37
C SER A 38 70.80 -33.26 16.21
N SER A 39 69.84 -32.34 16.11
CA SER A 39 70.10 -30.89 16.07
C SER A 39 70.03 -30.20 17.44
N GLY A 40 69.80 -30.95 18.52
CA GLY A 40 69.80 -30.44 19.90
C GLY A 40 68.60 -29.56 20.27
N ILE A 41 67.50 -29.62 19.50
CA ILE A 41 66.28 -28.84 19.71
C ILE A 41 65.25 -29.73 20.40
N ALA A 42 64.72 -29.29 21.55
CA ALA A 42 63.71 -30.04 22.29
C ALA A 42 62.43 -30.20 21.47
N VAL A 43 61.88 -31.43 21.46
CA VAL A 43 60.64 -31.75 20.74
C VAL A 43 59.48 -30.97 21.35
N PRO A 44 58.79 -30.10 20.58
CA PRO A 44 57.68 -29.32 21.11
C PRO A 44 56.47 -30.20 21.47
N GLU A 45 55.82 -29.90 22.60
CA GLU A 45 54.55 -30.54 22.98
C GLU A 45 53.42 -30.14 22.01
N VAL A 46 52.64 -31.11 21.57
CA VAL A 46 51.54 -30.88 20.62
C VAL A 46 50.27 -30.59 21.39
N ASN A 47 49.64 -29.47 21.06
CA ASN A 47 48.35 -29.11 21.64
C ASN A 47 47.26 -30.12 21.20
N PRO A 48 46.52 -30.75 22.13
CA PRO A 48 45.51 -31.76 21.80
C PRO A 48 44.31 -31.22 21.01
N ASN A 49 44.12 -29.90 20.96
CA ASN A 49 43.03 -29.25 20.23
C ASN A 49 43.44 -28.74 18.83
N ALA A 50 44.66 -29.01 18.38
CA ALA A 50 45.10 -28.57 17.06
C ALA A 50 44.46 -29.45 15.96
N SER A 51 43.57 -28.85 15.17
CA SER A 51 42.87 -29.51 14.07
C SER A 51 43.33 -28.98 12.71
N LEU A 52 43.21 -29.83 11.69
CA LEU A 52 43.56 -29.49 10.33
C LEU A 52 42.56 -28.47 9.75
N LEU A 53 43.01 -27.24 9.52
CA LEU A 53 42.25 -26.24 8.79
C LEU A 53 42.40 -26.48 7.28
N GLN A 54 41.44 -27.18 6.69
CA GLN A 54 41.29 -27.19 5.23
C GLN A 54 40.41 -26.01 4.81
N PRO A 55 40.81 -25.23 3.78
CA PRO A 55 39.90 -24.27 3.18
C PRO A 55 38.67 -25.03 2.64
N PRO A 56 37.45 -24.47 2.76
CA PRO A 56 36.26 -25.10 2.23
C PRO A 56 36.43 -25.31 0.73
N THR A 57 36.02 -26.48 0.23
CA THR A 57 36.05 -26.76 -1.21
C THR A 57 35.17 -25.75 -1.94
N PRO A 58 35.69 -25.03 -2.96
CA PRO A 58 34.89 -24.07 -3.71
C PRO A 58 33.63 -24.73 -4.27
N ILE A 59 32.46 -24.15 -3.96
CA ILE A 59 31.15 -24.61 -4.45
C ILE A 59 31.08 -24.43 -5.98
N TYR A 60 31.74 -23.39 -6.49
CA TYR A 60 31.83 -23.10 -7.91
C TYR A 60 33.13 -23.68 -8.48
N ARG A 61 33.01 -24.75 -9.28
CA ARG A 61 34.11 -25.39 -10.01
C ARG A 61 34.09 -25.01 -11.49
N SER A 62 33.87 -23.74 -11.81
CA SER A 62 34.06 -23.27 -13.19
C SER A 62 35.55 -23.22 -13.52
N GLU A 63 35.91 -23.57 -14.74
CA GLU A 63 37.25 -23.31 -15.25
C GLU A 63 37.56 -21.81 -15.18
N ASN A 64 38.72 -21.51 -14.61
CA ASN A 64 39.45 -20.24 -14.57
C ASN A 64 38.67 -18.94 -14.87
N TRP A 65 38.68 -18.02 -13.89
CA TRP A 65 38.56 -16.57 -14.09
C TRP A 65 39.26 -16.15 -15.39
N PRO A 66 38.71 -15.22 -16.20
CA PRO A 66 39.31 -14.85 -17.48
C PRO A 66 40.75 -14.41 -17.23
N GLN A 67 41.69 -15.28 -17.60
CA GLN A 67 43.10 -14.97 -17.52
C GLN A 67 43.31 -13.80 -18.47
N LEU A 68 43.89 -12.70 -17.97
CA LEU A 68 44.39 -11.66 -18.87
C LEU A 68 45.22 -12.38 -19.93
N ALA A 69 44.90 -12.14 -21.20
CA ALA A 69 45.65 -12.69 -22.31
C ALA A 69 47.07 -12.10 -22.26
N VAL A 70 47.95 -12.74 -21.50
CA VAL A 70 49.39 -12.58 -21.69
C VAL A 70 49.66 -13.14 -23.06
N THR A 71 49.97 -12.27 -24.02
CA THR A 71 50.28 -12.67 -25.39
C THR A 71 51.37 -13.71 -25.34
N GLN A 72 51.02 -14.97 -25.64
CA GLN A 72 52.01 -16.01 -25.80
C GLN A 72 52.88 -15.64 -27.01
N SER A 73 54.19 -15.68 -26.80
CA SER A 73 55.19 -15.56 -27.87
C SER A 73 54.89 -16.57 -28.98
N ALA A 74 55.07 -16.14 -30.24
CA ALA A 74 54.70 -16.82 -31.49
C ALA A 74 55.28 -18.24 -31.72
N VAL A 75 55.94 -18.83 -30.73
CA VAL A 75 56.52 -20.19 -30.77
C VAL A 75 55.54 -21.25 -30.28
N SER A 76 54.50 -20.92 -29.49
CA SER A 76 53.53 -21.91 -28.97
C SER A 76 52.34 -22.20 -29.89
N SER A 77 52.07 -21.38 -30.92
CA SER A 77 50.86 -21.46 -31.75
C SER A 77 50.96 -22.33 -33.03
N LEU A 78 52.03 -23.11 -33.22
CA LEU A 78 52.15 -24.00 -34.39
C LEU A 78 51.60 -25.42 -34.17
N HIS A 79 51.13 -25.76 -32.95
CA HIS A 79 50.78 -27.15 -32.62
C HIS A 79 49.29 -27.49 -32.50
N ASN A 80 48.37 -26.52 -32.62
CA ASN A 80 46.96 -26.82 -32.30
C ASN A 80 45.94 -26.02 -33.12
N ALA A 81 46.08 -26.04 -34.44
CA ALA A 81 45.06 -25.54 -35.36
C ALA A 81 44.19 -26.70 -35.89
N GLY A 82 42.94 -26.76 -35.45
CA GLY A 82 41.95 -27.69 -36.01
C GLY A 82 40.52 -27.44 -35.51
N ALA A 83 39.74 -26.65 -36.27
CA ALA A 83 38.26 -26.61 -36.41
C ALA A 83 37.40 -26.34 -35.14
N GLY A 84 36.31 -25.56 -35.10
CA GLY A 84 35.48 -24.83 -36.06
C GLY A 84 34.12 -24.49 -35.39
N ALA A 85 33.61 -23.26 -35.64
CA ALA A 85 32.24 -22.67 -35.60
C ALA A 85 30.99 -23.53 -35.20
N SER A 86 29.81 -23.07 -34.72
CA SER A 86 29.03 -21.79 -34.74
C SER A 86 27.67 -21.91 -33.98
N HIS A 87 27.07 -20.76 -33.57
CA HIS A 87 25.63 -20.31 -33.46
C HIS A 87 24.44 -21.31 -33.29
N GLY A 88 23.27 -21.03 -32.68
CA GLY A 88 22.60 -19.86 -32.10
C GLY A 88 21.04 -19.98 -32.14
N ILE A 89 20.35 -19.51 -31.07
CA ILE A 89 19.06 -18.73 -31.01
C ILE A 89 17.62 -19.35 -31.18
N SER A 90 16.78 -19.07 -30.16
CA SER A 90 15.32 -18.73 -29.99
C SER A 90 14.13 -19.64 -30.38
N SER A 91 13.11 -19.72 -29.50
CA SER A 91 11.84 -18.93 -29.57
C SER A 91 10.72 -19.29 -28.53
N SER A 92 9.95 -18.24 -28.19
CA SER A 92 8.64 -18.02 -27.52
C SER A 92 7.45 -18.93 -27.90
N ALA A 93 6.21 -18.86 -27.37
CA ALA A 93 5.50 -18.44 -26.14
C ALA A 93 4.00 -18.84 -26.38
N MET A 94 3.22 -19.20 -25.36
CA MET A 94 1.74 -19.39 -25.38
C MET A 94 1.18 -18.86 -24.04
N GLY A 95 -0.04 -18.37 -23.84
CA GLY A 95 -1.28 -18.25 -24.62
C GLY A 95 -2.48 -18.33 -23.64
N GLY A 96 -3.50 -17.47 -23.79
CA GLY A 96 -4.87 -17.54 -23.21
C GLY A 96 -5.02 -17.40 -21.68
N ASP A 97 -6.18 -17.10 -21.07
CA ASP A 97 -7.56 -16.85 -21.51
C ASP A 97 -8.47 -16.43 -20.32
N ASP A 98 -9.66 -15.92 -20.69
CA ASP A 98 -10.76 -15.24 -19.96
C ASP A 98 -11.31 -15.87 -18.67
N PHE A 99 -11.86 -15.01 -17.79
CA PHE A 99 -12.94 -15.40 -16.85
C PHE A 99 -13.99 -14.28 -16.66
N HIS A 100 -15.23 -14.60 -17.04
CA HIS A 100 -16.47 -13.90 -16.68
C HIS A 100 -17.17 -14.72 -15.58
N ASP A 101 -17.72 -14.06 -14.55
CA ASP A 101 -18.74 -14.71 -13.73
C ASP A 101 -19.80 -13.76 -13.17
N ALA A 102 -21.02 -14.31 -13.09
CA ALA A 102 -22.29 -13.73 -12.69
C ALA A 102 -22.49 -13.87 -11.18
N ALA A 103 -23.05 -12.85 -10.54
CA ALA A 103 -23.39 -12.90 -9.12
C ALA A 103 -24.90 -13.08 -8.94
N GLU A 104 -25.28 -14.18 -8.30
CA GLU A 104 -26.61 -14.46 -7.75
C GLU A 104 -26.90 -13.58 -6.51
N GLY A 105 -28.20 -13.40 -6.25
CA GLY A 105 -28.78 -12.34 -5.42
C GLY A 105 -28.46 -12.36 -3.93
N GLY A 106 -28.28 -11.15 -3.39
CA GLY A 106 -28.08 -10.89 -1.98
C GLY A 106 -29.32 -10.83 -1.13
N ASN A 107 -29.13 -11.18 0.13
CA ASN A 107 -30.10 -11.21 1.21
C ASN A 107 -30.36 -9.80 1.79
N TRP A 108 -31.07 -8.94 1.04
CA TRP A 108 -31.33 -7.54 1.42
C TRP A 108 -32.60 -7.28 2.24
N GLY A 109 -33.31 -8.31 2.66
CA GLY A 109 -34.55 -8.12 3.39
C GLY A 109 -35.00 -9.40 4.06
N ASP A 110 -34.55 -9.60 5.29
CA ASP A 110 -35.22 -10.49 6.25
C ASP A 110 -36.49 -9.80 6.78
N ASP A 111 -37.33 -9.31 5.86
CA ASP A 111 -38.42 -8.38 6.17
C ASP A 111 -39.53 -8.39 5.11
N ASP A 112 -39.61 -9.46 4.32
CA ASP A 112 -40.68 -9.70 3.34
C ASP A 112 -42.03 -10.08 3.99
N ASP A 113 -42.08 -10.20 5.32
CA ASP A 113 -43.26 -10.54 6.14
C ASP A 113 -44.17 -9.34 6.40
N LEU A 114 -44.36 -8.46 5.42
CA LEU A 114 -45.33 -7.35 5.52
C LEU A 114 -46.79 -7.83 5.46
N PHE A 115 -47.03 -9.12 5.17
CA PHE A 115 -48.38 -9.68 5.00
C PHE A 115 -48.60 -11.13 5.50
N ASP A 116 -47.66 -11.77 6.20
CA ASP A 116 -47.93 -13.05 6.86
C ASP A 116 -48.03 -12.84 8.37
N ASP A 117 -49.21 -13.13 8.92
CA ASP A 117 -49.55 -13.00 10.34
C ASP A 117 -49.73 -14.38 10.99
N GLU A 118 -49.46 -14.40 12.29
CA GLU A 118 -49.87 -15.34 13.33
C GLU A 118 -49.19 -16.73 13.44
N GLY A 119 -48.38 -16.92 14.48
CA GLY A 119 -47.92 -18.26 14.88
C GLY A 119 -46.85 -18.41 15.97
N ASP A 120 -47.07 -17.81 17.14
CA ASP A 120 -46.61 -18.23 18.49
C ASP A 120 -45.11 -18.36 18.85
N ALA A 121 -44.81 -17.89 20.06
CA ALA A 121 -43.50 -17.69 20.66
C ALA A 121 -43.03 -18.89 21.49
N ALA A 122 -41.70 -19.08 21.60
CA ALA A 122 -41.12 -19.72 22.79
C ALA A 122 -39.64 -19.33 23.01
N ASP A 123 -39.43 -18.74 24.19
CA ASP A 123 -38.18 -18.41 24.87
C ASP A 123 -37.03 -19.43 24.81
N LYS A 124 -35.79 -18.92 24.95
CA LYS A 124 -34.89 -19.39 26.03
C LYS A 124 -33.77 -18.39 26.37
N LYS A 125 -33.70 -18.11 27.67
CA LYS A 125 -32.80 -17.19 28.38
C LYS A 125 -31.36 -17.67 28.53
N ALA A 126 -30.54 -16.65 28.74
CA ALA A 126 -29.20 -16.56 29.33
C ALA A 126 -28.78 -17.61 30.37
N SER A 127 -27.46 -17.78 30.49
CA SER A 127 -26.81 -18.00 31.79
C SER A 127 -25.54 -17.15 31.90
N ALA A 128 -25.36 -16.56 33.07
CA ALA A 128 -24.20 -15.80 33.52
C ALA A 128 -23.61 -16.51 34.75
N ALA A 129 -22.32 -16.27 35.04
CA ALA A 129 -21.70 -16.11 36.38
C ALA A 129 -20.19 -16.50 36.30
N SER A 130 -19.25 -15.58 36.60
CA SER A 130 -18.62 -15.36 37.95
C SER A 130 -17.30 -16.16 38.08
N LYS A 131 -16.15 -15.73 38.66
CA LYS A 131 -15.80 -14.70 39.65
C LYS A 131 -14.25 -14.57 39.76
N GLY A 132 -13.78 -13.38 40.18
CA GLY A 132 -12.67 -13.13 41.14
C GLY A 132 -11.21 -13.30 40.63
N GLY A 133 -10.20 -12.52 41.05
CA GLY A 133 -10.09 -11.38 41.96
C GLY A 133 -8.63 -11.22 42.47
N LYS A 134 -8.18 -9.96 42.69
CA LYS A 134 -6.98 -9.48 43.46
C LYS A 134 -5.58 -9.75 42.88
N ALA A 135 -4.50 -9.00 43.12
CA ALA A 135 -4.18 -7.65 43.65
C ALA A 135 -2.63 -7.46 43.56
N ALA A 136 -2.15 -6.20 43.76
CA ALA A 136 -0.77 -5.74 44.06
C ALA A 136 0.26 -5.74 42.90
N ALA A 137 0.85 -4.60 42.47
CA ALA A 137 1.68 -3.56 43.11
C ALA A 137 3.19 -3.89 43.12
N GLY A 138 4.01 -2.91 42.67
CA GLY A 138 5.48 -2.89 42.66
C GLY A 138 6.01 -2.42 41.29
N GLU A 139 6.21 -1.13 41.03
CA GLU A 139 7.40 -0.29 41.32
C GLU A 139 8.70 -0.68 40.57
N GLY A 140 9.33 0.33 39.97
CA GLY A 140 10.69 0.34 39.38
C GLY A 140 10.67 0.81 37.92
N GLY A 141 10.96 2.06 37.54
CA GLY A 141 11.64 3.13 38.26
C GLY A 141 13.15 3.09 38.08
N TRP A 142 13.66 3.41 36.88
CA TRP A 142 15.05 3.78 36.56
C TRP A 142 14.95 4.80 35.40
N GLY A 143 15.02 6.11 35.66
CA GLY A 143 16.28 6.88 35.76
C GLY A 143 16.67 7.31 34.34
N ASP A 144 16.22 8.46 33.83
CA ASP A 144 16.79 9.79 34.09
C ASP A 144 18.32 9.78 34.05
N ASP A 145 18.87 10.18 32.91
CA ASP A 145 20.20 10.76 32.79
C ASP A 145 20.18 11.72 31.59
N ASP A 146 19.89 12.97 31.95
CA ASP A 146 20.19 14.20 31.22
C ASP A 146 21.65 14.20 30.71
N LEU A 147 21.83 14.38 29.40
CA LEU A 147 23.05 14.96 28.85
C LEU A 147 22.69 16.04 27.82
N ASP A 148 22.44 17.21 28.40
CA ASP A 148 22.49 18.53 27.81
C ASP A 148 23.89 18.79 27.20
N LEU A 149 23.94 19.06 25.89
CA LEU A 149 25.07 19.74 25.27
C LEU A 149 24.50 20.87 24.42
N SER A 150 24.58 22.03 25.05
CA SER A 150 24.21 23.35 24.58
C SER A 150 24.90 23.76 23.29
N ASP A 151 24.13 24.59 22.59
CA ASP A 151 24.41 25.50 21.49
C ASP A 151 25.68 26.36 21.65
N ASP A 152 26.06 26.99 20.53
CA ASP A 152 27.05 28.07 20.30
C ASP A 152 28.40 27.69 19.68
N ASP A 153 28.48 27.77 18.34
CA ASP A 153 29.09 28.95 17.70
C ASP A 153 29.04 28.84 16.16
N VAL A 154 28.29 29.76 15.55
CA VAL A 154 28.27 30.05 14.12
C VAL A 154 29.62 30.69 13.72
N PRO A 155 30.15 30.39 12.52
CA PRO A 155 30.16 31.50 11.56
C PRO A 155 29.83 31.09 10.13
N VAL A 156 29.02 31.97 9.54
CA VAL A 156 28.80 32.20 8.12
C VAL A 156 30.13 32.59 7.46
N ALA A 157 30.55 31.90 6.40
CA ALA A 157 31.13 32.52 5.20
C ALA A 157 31.54 31.50 4.11
N ALA A 158 31.07 31.78 2.90
CA ALA A 158 31.78 31.69 1.63
C ALA A 158 32.29 30.32 1.14
N THR A 159 31.73 29.93 -0.01
CA THR A 159 32.36 29.10 -1.04
C THR A 159 33.88 29.33 -1.17
N PRO A 160 34.67 28.24 -1.29
CA PRO A 160 35.85 28.26 -2.13
C PRO A 160 35.73 27.18 -3.21
N SER A 161 35.69 27.65 -4.45
CA SER A 161 36.31 26.89 -5.55
C SER A 161 37.83 26.88 -5.35
N LYS A 162 38.49 25.90 -6.00
CA LYS A 162 39.95 25.62 -6.07
C LYS A 162 40.35 24.45 -5.16
N ALA A 163 40.62 23.28 -5.73
CA ALA A 163 41.81 22.92 -6.53
C ALA A 163 43.04 22.65 -5.66
N SER A 164 43.63 21.48 -5.93
CA SER A 164 44.95 20.98 -5.56
C SER A 164 45.15 20.48 -4.12
N LEU A 165 45.07 19.15 -3.98
CA LEU A 165 46.02 18.42 -3.14
C LEU A 165 47.05 17.79 -4.11
N GLU A 166 48.26 18.36 -4.13
CA GLU A 166 49.37 17.81 -4.90
C GLU A 166 49.88 16.53 -4.23
N THR A 167 49.61 15.39 -4.85
CA THR A 167 50.36 14.16 -4.58
C THR A 167 51.55 14.11 -5.53
N THR A 168 52.74 14.06 -4.94
CA THR A 168 54.06 13.90 -5.55
C THR A 168 54.06 12.98 -6.78
N ARG A 169 54.58 13.52 -7.89
CA ARG A 169 54.79 12.84 -9.17
C ARG A 169 55.87 11.76 -9.08
N ASN A 170 55.54 10.58 -9.61
CA ASN A 170 56.54 9.71 -10.25
C ASN A 170 56.41 9.91 -11.77
N ALA A 171 57.55 10.11 -12.44
CA ALA A 171 57.63 10.14 -13.89
C ALA A 171 57.18 8.78 -14.46
N ASP A 172 56.28 8.82 -15.45
CA ASP A 172 55.62 7.72 -16.18
C ASP A 172 54.39 7.02 -15.56
N GLY A 173 53.80 7.53 -14.46
CA GLY A 173 52.60 6.93 -13.85
C GLY A 173 51.37 7.86 -13.86
N SER A 174 50.32 7.51 -14.61
CA SER A 174 49.02 8.21 -14.54
C SER A 174 48.43 8.11 -13.12
N ILE A 175 48.23 9.26 -12.47
CA ILE A 175 47.55 9.34 -11.17
C ILE A 175 46.09 8.95 -11.38
N PHE A 176 45.70 7.76 -10.92
CA PHE A 176 44.31 7.33 -10.95
C PHE A 176 43.49 8.09 -9.89
N THR A 177 42.59 8.94 -10.34
CA THR A 177 41.60 9.62 -9.47
C THR A 177 40.28 8.87 -9.50
N VAL A 178 39.72 8.56 -8.33
CA VAL A 178 38.41 7.91 -8.20
C VAL A 178 37.31 8.87 -8.71
N PRO A 179 36.39 8.43 -9.60
CA PRO A 179 35.30 9.27 -10.05
C PRO A 179 34.30 9.53 -8.92
N ASN A 180 33.77 10.75 -8.86
CA ASN A 180 32.69 11.09 -7.94
C ASN A 180 31.39 10.40 -8.38
N ALA A 181 30.61 9.93 -7.39
CA ALA A 181 29.29 9.37 -7.65
C ALA A 181 28.35 10.45 -8.25
N GLY A 182 27.62 10.07 -9.31
CA GLY A 182 26.59 10.92 -9.88
C GLY A 182 25.31 10.93 -9.01
N ASN A 183 24.40 11.86 -9.33
CA ASN A 183 23.11 11.92 -8.65
C ASN A 183 22.25 10.68 -9.00
N PRO A 184 21.70 9.96 -8.01
CA PRO A 184 20.80 8.86 -8.28
C PRO A 184 19.47 9.35 -8.88
N PRO A 185 18.80 8.54 -9.73
CA PRO A 185 17.51 8.89 -10.34
C PRO A 185 16.41 9.25 -9.32
N THR A 186 16.44 8.67 -8.13
CA THR A 186 15.48 8.95 -7.05
C THR A 186 15.50 10.40 -6.60
N LEU A 187 16.68 11.04 -6.57
CA LEU A 187 16.79 12.47 -6.23
C LEU A 187 16.22 13.35 -7.34
N SER A 188 16.43 13.00 -8.61
CA SER A 188 15.79 13.73 -9.72
C SER A 188 14.26 13.60 -9.65
N TRP A 189 13.71 12.42 -9.32
CA TRP A 189 12.27 12.24 -9.20
C TRP A 189 11.62 13.14 -8.15
N ILE A 190 12.27 13.28 -7.00
CA ILE A 190 11.80 14.15 -5.90
C ILE A 190 11.87 15.63 -6.31
N ALA A 191 12.89 16.03 -7.09
CA ALA A 191 13.03 17.40 -7.56
C ALA A 191 12.05 17.76 -8.70
N ASP A 192 11.72 16.79 -9.54
CA ASP A 192 10.96 17.00 -10.77
C ASP A 192 9.45 16.70 -10.62
N SER A 193 9.05 15.96 -9.59
CA SER A 193 7.64 15.67 -9.32
C SER A 193 7.08 16.50 -8.17
N ALA A 194 5.76 16.73 -8.24
CA ALA A 194 4.96 17.31 -7.15
C ALA A 194 3.84 16.36 -6.70
N HIS A 195 3.89 15.09 -7.13
CA HIS A 195 2.87 14.09 -6.84
C HIS A 195 3.40 13.06 -5.84
N CYS A 196 2.64 12.78 -4.77
CA CYS A 196 3.13 12.00 -3.64
C CYS A 196 3.55 10.56 -4.01
N ALA A 197 2.91 9.93 -5.00
CA ALA A 197 3.26 8.58 -5.41
C ALA A 197 4.69 8.48 -5.96
N ASP A 198 5.18 9.52 -6.64
CA ASP A 198 6.54 9.53 -7.17
C ASP A 198 7.59 9.63 -6.03
N HIS A 199 7.25 10.35 -4.96
CA HIS A 199 8.10 10.47 -3.77
C HIS A 199 8.13 9.18 -2.96
N PHE A 200 6.99 8.49 -2.83
CA PHE A 200 6.94 7.14 -2.24
C PHE A 200 7.74 6.13 -3.07
N ALA A 201 7.61 6.17 -4.39
CA ALA A 201 8.40 5.34 -5.31
C ALA A 201 9.91 5.61 -5.21
N ALA A 202 10.31 6.86 -4.94
CA ALA A 202 11.70 7.27 -4.70
C ALA A 202 12.23 6.86 -3.31
N GLY A 203 11.35 6.47 -2.38
CA GLY A 203 11.69 6.12 -0.99
C GLY A 203 11.73 7.31 -0.02
N SER A 204 11.29 8.50 -0.43
CA SER A 204 11.21 9.67 0.45
C SER A 204 9.80 9.82 1.01
N ALA A 205 9.52 9.15 2.13
CA ALA A 205 8.22 9.21 2.78
C ALA A 205 7.91 10.61 3.33
N ASP A 206 8.91 11.31 3.89
CA ASP A 206 8.70 12.63 4.52
C ASP A 206 8.18 13.66 3.53
N THR A 207 8.80 13.74 2.35
CA THR A 207 8.39 14.68 1.30
C THR A 207 7.03 14.29 0.70
N ALA A 208 6.74 13.00 0.57
CA ALA A 208 5.43 12.51 0.13
C ALA A 208 4.31 12.89 1.13
N VAL A 209 4.56 12.74 2.43
CA VAL A 209 3.62 13.09 3.51
C VAL A 209 3.40 14.61 3.56
N GLN A 210 4.46 15.40 3.43
CA GLN A 210 4.35 16.87 3.36
C GLN A 210 3.51 17.32 2.16
N LEU A 211 3.66 16.67 1.00
CA LEU A 211 2.82 16.93 -0.18
C LEU A 211 1.35 16.59 0.10
N LEU A 212 1.07 15.43 0.70
CA LEU A 212 -0.29 15.02 1.06
C LEU A 212 -0.93 15.97 2.09
N ASN A 213 -0.17 16.43 3.07
CA ASN A 213 -0.65 17.39 4.06
C ASN A 213 -1.01 18.73 3.38
N ARG A 214 -0.16 19.25 2.50
CA ARG A 214 -0.42 20.50 1.75
C ARG A 214 -1.59 20.39 0.76
N GLN A 215 -1.74 19.23 0.11
CA GLN A 215 -2.70 19.04 -0.99
C GLN A 215 -4.08 18.64 -0.49
N VAL A 216 -4.17 17.75 0.50
CA VAL A 216 -5.44 17.16 0.95
C VAL A 216 -5.59 17.16 2.47
N ALA A 217 -4.75 17.90 3.22
CA ALA A 217 -4.76 17.95 4.68
C ALA A 217 -4.68 16.57 5.35
N ALA A 218 -3.88 15.65 4.77
CA ALA A 218 -3.66 14.35 5.35
C ALA A 218 -2.94 14.47 6.71
N VAL A 219 -3.56 13.91 7.75
CA VAL A 219 -2.99 13.79 9.10
C VAL A 219 -2.69 12.33 9.42
N SER A 220 -3.60 11.43 9.06
CA SER A 220 -3.42 9.98 9.25
C SER A 220 -2.95 9.34 7.95
N VAL A 221 -1.64 9.07 7.86
CA VAL A 221 -1.01 8.43 6.68
C VAL A 221 -0.76 6.93 6.91
N ALA A 222 -0.98 6.43 8.13
CA ALA A 222 -0.81 5.01 8.45
C ALA A 222 -1.55 4.06 7.48
N PRO A 223 -2.80 4.36 7.03
CA PRO A 223 -3.50 3.48 6.09
C PRO A 223 -2.88 3.42 4.69
N LEU A 224 -2.02 4.38 4.31
CA LEU A 224 -1.36 4.42 3.00
C LEU A 224 -0.08 3.56 2.95
N ARG A 225 0.37 3.02 4.09
CA ARG A 225 1.65 2.29 4.20
C ARG A 225 1.78 1.16 3.20
N ALA A 226 0.75 0.30 3.08
CA ALA A 226 0.79 -0.84 2.16
C ALA A 226 0.93 -0.40 0.70
N GLY A 227 0.18 0.63 0.28
CA GLY A 227 0.28 1.20 -1.05
C GLY A 227 1.63 1.87 -1.30
N ALA A 228 2.14 2.65 -0.34
CA ALA A 228 3.44 3.29 -0.42
C ALA A 228 4.60 2.28 -0.53
N THR A 229 4.55 1.18 0.24
CA THR A 229 5.53 0.09 0.14
C THR A 229 5.45 -0.61 -1.23
N SER A 230 4.24 -0.86 -1.74
CA SER A 230 4.05 -1.45 -3.07
C SER A 230 4.66 -0.57 -4.17
N LEU A 231 4.48 0.76 -4.09
CA LEU A 231 5.09 1.71 -5.02
C LEU A 231 6.63 1.70 -4.93
N PHE A 232 7.20 1.69 -3.72
CA PHE A 232 8.65 1.65 -3.54
C PHE A 232 9.29 0.36 -4.08
N LEU A 233 8.65 -0.79 -3.84
CA LEU A 233 9.15 -2.07 -4.34
C LEU A 233 8.95 -2.19 -5.86
N GLY A 234 7.84 -1.68 -6.39
CA GLY A 234 7.52 -1.71 -7.81
C GLY A 234 8.32 -0.75 -8.68
N SER A 235 8.99 0.24 -8.11
CA SER A 235 9.77 1.24 -8.87
C SER A 235 11.16 0.76 -9.28
N SER A 236 11.62 -0.38 -8.76
CA SER A 236 12.97 -0.89 -9.04
C SER A 236 13.03 -2.39 -9.26
N ALA A 237 13.85 -2.81 -10.22
CA ALA A 237 14.24 -4.18 -10.46
C ALA A 237 15.69 -4.41 -10.03
N PHE A 238 16.03 -5.61 -9.58
CA PHE A 238 17.42 -5.97 -9.23
C PHE A 238 17.95 -6.97 -10.25
N LEU A 239 19.03 -6.60 -10.93
CA LEU A 239 19.67 -7.43 -11.93
C LEU A 239 20.98 -7.99 -11.35
N PRO A 240 21.16 -9.32 -11.33
CA PRO A 240 22.42 -9.90 -10.87
C PRO A 240 23.54 -9.44 -11.81
N GLY A 241 24.63 -8.94 -11.22
CA GLY A 241 25.85 -8.60 -11.95
C GLY A 241 26.83 -9.77 -11.93
N PHE A 242 28.05 -9.49 -11.49
CA PHE A 242 29.08 -10.51 -11.31
C PHE A 242 28.76 -11.47 -10.16
N SER A 243 29.21 -12.72 -10.28
CA SER A 243 29.13 -13.69 -9.19
C SER A 243 29.82 -13.14 -7.93
N LEU A 244 29.18 -13.32 -6.77
CA LEU A 244 29.63 -12.79 -5.46
C LEU A 244 29.59 -11.25 -5.33
N ALA A 245 29.10 -10.50 -6.32
CA ALA A 245 28.84 -9.07 -6.22
C ALA A 245 27.36 -8.79 -5.90
N PRO A 246 27.03 -7.67 -5.23
CA PRO A 246 25.64 -7.28 -5.00
C PRO A 246 24.91 -7.02 -6.33
N SER A 247 23.61 -7.33 -6.38
CA SER A 247 22.77 -7.05 -7.54
C SER A 247 22.68 -5.56 -7.83
N ASN A 248 22.72 -5.19 -9.10
CA ASN A 248 22.54 -3.81 -9.53
C ASN A 248 21.06 -3.45 -9.50
N ARG A 249 20.73 -2.31 -8.89
CA ARG A 249 19.37 -1.76 -8.89
C ARG A 249 19.13 -1.01 -10.19
N SER A 250 18.17 -1.46 -10.97
CA SER A 250 17.65 -0.79 -12.17
C SER A 250 16.32 -0.11 -11.83
N TYR A 251 16.21 1.17 -12.17
CA TYR A 251 15.00 1.96 -11.91
C TYR A 251 14.04 1.87 -13.08
N LEU A 252 12.79 1.49 -12.81
CA LEU A 252 11.73 1.44 -13.80
C LEU A 252 11.12 2.82 -13.94
N VAL A 253 11.10 3.33 -15.17
CA VAL A 253 10.69 4.69 -15.50
C VAL A 253 9.46 4.66 -16.40
N ARG A 254 8.53 5.59 -16.19
CA ARG A 254 7.40 5.85 -17.10
C ARG A 254 7.71 6.98 -18.07
N ASP A 255 7.18 6.89 -19.28
CA ASP A 255 7.25 7.97 -20.26
C ASP A 255 6.34 9.12 -19.83
N THR A 256 6.92 10.30 -19.62
CA THR A 256 6.19 11.51 -19.25
C THR A 256 5.68 12.31 -20.46
N GLY A 257 5.75 11.71 -21.66
CA GLY A 257 5.32 12.31 -22.91
C GLY A 257 6.47 12.95 -23.69
N LYS A 258 6.22 13.19 -24.98
CA LYS A 258 7.21 13.78 -25.90
C LYS A 258 7.59 15.20 -25.44
N ALA A 259 8.89 15.40 -25.21
CA ALA A 259 9.46 16.74 -25.07
C ALA A 259 9.06 17.59 -26.28
N ALA A 260 8.59 18.82 -26.04
CA ALA A 260 8.37 19.76 -27.13
C ALA A 260 9.68 19.97 -27.90
N PRO A 261 9.66 20.18 -29.23
CA PRO A 261 10.87 20.48 -29.99
C PRO A 261 11.54 21.74 -29.43
N GLY A 262 12.75 21.59 -28.85
CA GLY A 262 13.49 22.66 -28.16
C GLY A 262 13.46 22.61 -26.63
N ALA A 263 12.67 21.72 -26.02
CA ALA A 263 12.71 21.47 -24.58
C ALA A 263 13.79 20.44 -24.21
N ALA A 264 14.37 20.56 -23.01
CA ALA A 264 15.23 19.52 -22.44
C ALA A 264 14.51 18.16 -22.49
N ALA A 265 15.26 17.08 -22.73
CA ALA A 265 14.72 15.72 -22.83
C ALA A 265 13.74 15.43 -21.68
N ALA A 266 12.64 14.73 -21.99
CA ALA A 266 11.58 14.42 -21.03
C ALA A 266 12.21 13.80 -19.77
N LYS A 267 11.95 14.42 -18.61
CA LYS A 267 12.58 14.01 -17.36
C LYS A 267 11.97 12.68 -16.91
N PRO A 268 12.78 11.63 -16.71
CA PRO A 268 12.27 10.30 -16.39
C PRO A 268 11.63 10.30 -14.99
N LEU A 269 10.36 9.88 -14.88
CA LEU A 269 9.65 9.70 -13.60
C LEU A 269 9.48 8.21 -13.29
N PRO A 270 9.28 7.81 -12.02
CA PRO A 270 9.16 6.39 -11.67
C PRO A 270 7.92 5.75 -12.29
N SER A 271 8.05 4.48 -12.66
CA SER A 271 6.90 3.66 -13.02
C SER A 271 6.02 3.41 -11.79
N LEU A 272 4.71 3.57 -11.95
CA LEU A 272 3.74 3.36 -10.87
C LEU A 272 2.97 2.07 -11.12
N THR A 273 2.79 1.28 -10.07
CA THR A 273 2.11 -0.04 -10.14
C THR A 273 0.59 0.08 -10.19
N LEU A 274 0.04 1.17 -9.65
CA LEU A 274 -1.40 1.40 -9.55
C LEU A 274 -1.93 2.14 -10.78
N LYS A 275 -3.02 1.62 -11.36
CA LYS A 275 -3.72 2.20 -12.52
C LYS A 275 -5.21 2.38 -12.22
N VAL A 276 -5.84 3.33 -12.90
CA VAL A 276 -7.29 3.63 -12.75
C VAL A 276 -8.15 2.40 -13.05
N THR A 277 -7.77 1.59 -14.05
CA THR A 277 -8.51 0.38 -14.44
C THR A 277 -8.66 -0.63 -13.30
N ALA A 278 -7.65 -0.78 -12.45
CA ALA A 278 -7.71 -1.67 -11.30
C ALA A 278 -8.73 -1.18 -10.25
N LEU A 279 -8.84 0.14 -10.06
CA LEU A 279 -9.83 0.70 -9.13
C LEU A 279 -11.26 0.56 -9.64
N LEU A 280 -11.48 0.69 -10.95
CA LEU A 280 -12.79 0.45 -11.55
C LEU A 280 -13.25 -0.99 -11.37
N GLU A 281 -12.33 -1.96 -11.46
CA GLU A 281 -12.64 -3.36 -11.18
C GLU A 281 -12.96 -3.59 -9.70
N GLN A 282 -12.18 -2.96 -8.80
CA GLN A 282 -12.45 -2.99 -7.37
C GLN A 282 -13.82 -2.38 -7.02
N LEU A 283 -14.25 -1.33 -7.74
CA LEU A 283 -15.56 -0.73 -7.56
C LEU A 283 -16.69 -1.71 -7.94
N LYS A 284 -16.53 -2.49 -9.02
CA LYS A 284 -17.51 -3.53 -9.38
C LYS A 284 -17.63 -4.59 -8.28
N LEU A 285 -16.52 -4.98 -7.66
CA LEU A 285 -16.54 -5.89 -6.51
C LEU A 285 -17.28 -5.26 -5.32
N ALA A 286 -17.04 -3.97 -5.04
CA ALA A 286 -17.77 -3.26 -4.00
C ALA A 286 -19.28 -3.22 -4.26
N TYR A 287 -19.72 -3.05 -5.52
CA TYR A 287 -21.14 -3.10 -5.89
C TYR A 287 -21.76 -4.49 -5.72
N ARG A 288 -21.03 -5.54 -6.07
CA ARG A 288 -21.48 -6.92 -5.83
C ARG A 288 -21.61 -7.19 -4.33
N ALA A 289 -20.60 -6.84 -3.53
CA ALA A 289 -20.65 -6.98 -2.08
C ALA A 289 -21.79 -6.16 -1.47
N PHE A 290 -22.04 -4.93 -1.97
CA PHE A 290 -23.18 -4.12 -1.56
C PHE A 290 -24.49 -4.85 -1.87
N THR A 291 -24.70 -5.28 -3.12
CA THR A 291 -25.90 -6.06 -3.51
C THR A 291 -26.05 -7.35 -2.71
N ASN A 292 -24.95 -7.96 -2.24
CA ASN A 292 -24.94 -9.18 -1.45
C ASN A 292 -25.11 -8.97 0.07
N ALA A 293 -25.30 -7.72 0.51
CA ALA A 293 -25.36 -7.32 1.91
C ALA A 293 -24.08 -7.65 2.71
N GLN A 294 -22.95 -7.84 2.02
CA GLN A 294 -21.61 -8.00 2.61
C GLN A 294 -21.01 -6.62 2.88
N PHE A 295 -21.57 -5.91 3.87
CA PHE A 295 -21.26 -4.49 4.11
C PHE A 295 -19.82 -4.23 4.56
N THR A 296 -19.22 -5.15 5.32
CA THR A 296 -17.82 -5.05 5.76
C THR A 296 -16.85 -5.16 4.58
N GLU A 297 -17.03 -6.16 3.71
CA GLU A 297 -16.21 -6.33 2.51
C GLU A 297 -16.38 -5.18 1.52
N CYS A 298 -17.61 -4.66 1.40
CA CYS A 298 -17.91 -3.46 0.63
C CYS A 298 -17.15 -2.24 1.19
N GLN A 299 -17.21 -2.02 2.51
CA GLN A 299 -16.50 -0.94 3.17
C GLN A 299 -14.99 -1.03 2.95
N ASP A 300 -14.38 -2.19 3.16
CA ASP A 300 -12.94 -2.40 2.99
C ASP A 300 -12.49 -2.13 1.54
N SER A 301 -13.30 -2.55 0.56
CA SER A 301 -13.05 -2.29 -0.86
C SER A 301 -13.11 -0.80 -1.19
N LEU A 302 -14.12 -0.08 -0.70
CA LEU A 302 -14.26 1.37 -0.91
C LEU A 302 -13.17 2.17 -0.22
N ASP A 303 -12.79 1.77 0.99
CA ASP A 303 -11.69 2.34 1.75
C ASP A 303 -10.35 2.17 1.02
N SER A 304 -10.11 0.99 0.46
CA SER A 304 -8.94 0.70 -0.38
C SER A 304 -8.92 1.57 -1.63
N ILE A 305 -10.07 1.78 -2.28
CA ILE A 305 -10.19 2.68 -3.44
C ILE A 305 -9.83 4.11 -3.04
N LEU A 306 -10.38 4.65 -1.95
CA LEU A 306 -10.05 5.99 -1.44
C LEU A 306 -8.55 6.14 -1.19
N ARG A 307 -7.94 5.19 -0.48
CA ARG A 307 -6.49 5.21 -0.21
C ARG A 307 -5.68 5.19 -1.51
N SER A 308 -6.10 4.40 -2.50
CA SER A 308 -5.39 4.23 -3.76
C SER A 308 -5.51 5.43 -4.70
N ILE A 309 -6.62 6.16 -4.68
CA ILE A 309 -6.81 7.38 -5.49
C ILE A 309 -5.70 8.42 -5.20
N LEU A 310 -5.23 8.52 -3.97
CA LEU A 310 -4.13 9.43 -3.59
C LEU A 310 -2.79 9.03 -4.23
N LEU A 311 -2.62 7.75 -4.55
CA LEU A 311 -1.36 7.14 -4.98
C LEU A 311 -1.30 6.91 -6.51
N ILE A 312 -2.31 7.34 -7.26
CA ILE A 312 -2.35 7.21 -8.71
C ILE A 312 -2.01 8.54 -9.37
N SER A 313 -1.13 8.48 -10.36
CA SER A 313 -0.83 9.58 -11.25
C SER A 313 -1.34 9.29 -12.65
N VAL A 314 -2.06 10.26 -13.20
CA VAL A 314 -2.79 10.20 -14.45
C VAL A 314 -2.21 11.20 -15.45
N SER A 315 -2.30 10.88 -16.74
CA SER A 315 -1.80 11.75 -17.82
C SER A 315 -2.92 12.50 -18.55
N THR A 316 -4.14 11.94 -18.60
CA THR A 316 -5.26 12.53 -19.36
C THR A 316 -6.26 13.27 -18.46
N ARG A 317 -6.97 14.24 -19.03
CA ARG A 317 -8.04 14.96 -18.32
C ARG A 317 -9.27 14.07 -18.08
N THR A 318 -9.55 13.14 -18.98
CA THR A 318 -10.65 12.17 -18.87
C THR A 318 -10.47 11.28 -17.65
N GLU A 319 -9.31 10.63 -17.53
CA GLU A 319 -8.99 9.78 -16.37
C GLU A 319 -8.96 10.59 -15.06
N THR A 320 -8.63 11.89 -15.11
CA THR A 320 -8.70 12.77 -13.93
C THR A 320 -10.13 13.01 -13.48
N ASN A 321 -11.07 13.13 -14.42
CA ASN A 321 -12.49 13.23 -14.09
C ASN A 321 -13.00 11.89 -13.56
N ASP A 322 -12.61 10.76 -14.16
CA ASP A 322 -12.98 9.43 -13.69
C ASP A 322 -12.54 9.19 -12.24
N LEU A 323 -11.34 9.65 -11.85
CA LEU A 323 -10.87 9.57 -10.46
C LEU A 323 -11.70 10.45 -9.49
N LYS A 324 -12.15 11.62 -9.94
CA LYS A 324 -13.00 12.50 -9.11
C LYS A 324 -14.40 11.91 -8.95
N GLU A 325 -14.97 11.38 -10.02
CA GLU A 325 -16.25 10.67 -9.97
C GLU A 325 -16.14 9.43 -9.08
N LEU A 326 -15.05 8.67 -9.19
CA LEU A 326 -14.78 7.52 -8.33
C LEU A 326 -14.66 7.91 -6.84
N LEU A 327 -14.00 9.04 -6.55
CA LEU A 327 -13.91 9.61 -5.20
C LEU A 327 -15.30 9.98 -4.66
N ASP A 328 -16.12 10.63 -5.50
CA ASP A 328 -17.48 11.02 -5.15
C ASP A 328 -18.34 9.79 -4.87
N VAL A 329 -18.38 8.81 -5.78
CA VAL A 329 -19.11 7.56 -5.60
C VAL A 329 -18.64 6.84 -4.34
N SER A 330 -17.33 6.70 -4.13
CA SER A 330 -16.80 6.00 -2.95
C SER A 330 -17.20 6.69 -1.64
N ARG A 331 -17.19 8.03 -1.61
CA ARG A 331 -17.72 8.81 -0.47
C ARG A 331 -19.19 8.48 -0.23
N GLU A 332 -20.04 8.58 -1.25
CA GLU A 332 -21.49 8.40 -1.11
C GLU A 332 -21.84 7.01 -0.59
N TYR A 333 -21.17 5.96 -1.08
CA TYR A 333 -21.37 4.60 -0.60
C TYR A 333 -20.89 4.41 0.84
N LEU A 334 -19.75 4.98 1.24
CA LEU A 334 -19.28 4.90 2.62
C LEU A 334 -20.22 5.64 3.60
N ILE A 335 -20.77 6.79 3.18
CA ILE A 335 -21.80 7.49 3.96
C ILE A 335 -23.05 6.59 4.08
N ALA A 336 -23.48 5.98 2.97
CA ALA A 336 -24.64 5.09 2.95
C ALA A 336 -24.46 3.87 3.86
N LEU A 337 -23.28 3.24 3.84
CA LEU A 337 -22.92 2.13 4.74
C LEU A 337 -22.92 2.57 6.21
N ARG A 338 -22.37 3.76 6.50
CA ARG A 338 -22.37 4.32 7.85
C ARG A 338 -23.78 4.57 8.37
N VAL A 339 -24.68 5.11 7.53
CA VAL A 339 -26.10 5.28 7.85
C VAL A 339 -26.78 3.93 8.07
N LYS A 340 -26.51 2.95 7.20
CA LYS A 340 -27.09 1.60 7.29
C LYS A 340 -26.68 0.89 8.59
N ASN A 341 -25.42 1.00 8.99
CA ASN A 341 -24.93 0.44 10.25
C ASN A 341 -25.60 1.12 11.45
N ALA A 342 -25.65 2.46 11.46
CA ALA A 342 -26.32 3.21 12.51
C ALA A 342 -27.83 2.93 12.59
N MET A 343 -28.47 2.63 11.45
CA MET A 343 -29.88 2.25 11.40
C MET A 343 -30.10 0.90 12.08
N GLY A 344 -29.20 -0.07 11.86
CA GLY A 344 -29.20 -1.35 12.57
C GLY A 344 -29.12 -1.17 14.09
N ASP A 345 -28.16 -0.36 14.55
CA ASP A 345 -27.95 -0.09 15.98
C ASP A 345 -29.13 0.67 16.63
N ALA A 346 -29.72 1.64 15.92
CA ALA A 346 -30.79 2.50 16.44
C ALA A 346 -32.17 1.81 16.45
N SER A 347 -32.44 0.90 15.50
CA SER A 347 -33.75 0.26 15.30
C SER A 347 -34.31 -0.46 16.55
N ALA A 348 -33.43 -0.93 17.44
CA ALA A 348 -33.82 -1.59 18.69
C ALA A 348 -34.02 -0.64 19.88
N ALA A 349 -33.45 0.57 19.82
CA ALA A 349 -33.41 1.51 20.94
C ALA A 349 -34.35 2.71 20.76
N ASP A 350 -34.42 3.27 19.55
CA ASP A 350 -35.23 4.44 19.22
C ASP A 350 -35.79 4.31 17.81
N VAL A 351 -37.09 4.04 17.74
CA VAL A 351 -37.85 3.89 16.49
C VAL A 351 -37.85 5.19 15.69
N GLY A 352 -37.94 6.35 16.34
CA GLY A 352 -37.93 7.66 15.68
C GLY A 352 -36.60 7.88 14.96
N ARG A 353 -35.49 7.61 15.65
CA ARG A 353 -34.15 7.70 15.06
C ARG A 353 -33.92 6.70 13.93
N GLY A 354 -34.43 5.47 14.08
CA GLY A 354 -34.39 4.45 13.03
C GLY A 354 -35.09 4.91 11.74
N LEU A 355 -36.26 5.55 11.87
CA LEU A 355 -37.03 6.10 10.75
C LEU A 355 -36.33 7.30 10.09
N GLU A 356 -35.70 8.19 10.86
CA GLU A 356 -34.86 9.27 10.33
C GLU A 356 -33.70 8.73 9.48
N LEU A 357 -32.94 7.78 10.02
CA LEU A 357 -31.79 7.19 9.32
C LEU A 357 -32.24 6.45 8.05
N ALA A 358 -33.36 5.72 8.11
CA ALA A 358 -33.95 5.10 6.93
C ALA A 358 -34.33 6.14 5.87
N ALA A 359 -34.88 7.29 6.27
CA ALA A 359 -35.19 8.38 5.35
C ALA A 359 -33.93 9.00 4.73
N TYR A 360 -32.87 9.25 5.51
CA TYR A 360 -31.61 9.80 5.00
C TYR A 360 -30.89 8.83 4.07
N PHE A 361 -30.99 7.52 4.31
CA PHE A 361 -30.43 6.50 3.43
C PHE A 361 -30.99 6.60 2.00
N THR A 362 -32.26 6.99 1.85
CA THR A 362 -32.87 7.21 0.52
C THR A 362 -32.30 8.41 -0.24
N HIS A 363 -31.57 9.31 0.43
CA HIS A 363 -30.98 10.51 -0.16
C HIS A 363 -29.49 10.36 -0.49
N CYS A 364 -28.89 9.21 -0.17
CA CYS A 364 -27.53 8.90 -0.60
C CYS A 364 -27.50 8.72 -2.12
N ASN A 365 -26.50 9.31 -2.80
CA ASN A 365 -26.40 9.25 -4.26
C ASN A 365 -25.80 7.92 -4.74
N LEU A 366 -26.63 6.87 -4.71
CA LEU A 366 -26.27 5.50 -5.07
C LEU A 366 -26.64 5.20 -6.53
N GLN A 367 -26.13 4.09 -7.06
CA GLN A 367 -26.64 3.57 -8.35
C GLN A 367 -28.13 3.21 -8.23
N PRO A 368 -28.93 3.35 -9.30
CA PRO A 368 -30.38 3.12 -9.26
C PRO A 368 -30.79 1.76 -8.68
N SER A 369 -30.03 0.70 -8.96
CA SER A 369 -30.24 -0.65 -8.41
C SER A 369 -30.13 -0.69 -6.88
N HIS A 370 -29.16 0.01 -6.31
CA HIS A 370 -28.94 0.09 -4.86
C HIS A 370 -29.87 1.09 -4.18
N LEU A 371 -30.18 2.21 -4.84
CA LEU A 371 -31.17 3.18 -4.38
C LEU A 371 -32.56 2.53 -4.25
N MET A 372 -32.91 1.63 -5.17
CA MET A 372 -34.13 0.84 -5.08
C MET A 372 -34.20 0.03 -3.78
N LEU A 373 -33.10 -0.60 -3.37
CA LEU A 373 -33.02 -1.36 -2.11
C LEU A 373 -33.22 -0.42 -0.91
N ALA A 374 -32.58 0.74 -0.91
CA ALA A 374 -32.74 1.75 0.14
C ALA A 374 -34.20 2.21 0.30
N LEU A 375 -34.86 2.53 -0.81
CA LEU A 375 -36.26 2.95 -0.81
C LEU A 375 -37.21 1.83 -0.37
N LYS A 376 -36.96 0.57 -0.75
CA LYS A 376 -37.74 -0.58 -0.27
C LYS A 376 -37.65 -0.72 1.25
N THR A 377 -36.44 -0.67 1.81
CA THR A 377 -36.22 -0.76 3.26
C THR A 377 -36.88 0.40 3.99
N ALA A 378 -36.73 1.64 3.51
CA ALA A 378 -37.32 2.82 4.12
C ALA A 378 -38.87 2.81 4.07
N MET A 379 -39.44 2.40 2.93
CA MET A 379 -40.88 2.24 2.76
C MET A 379 -41.45 1.20 3.72
N ALA A 380 -40.82 0.02 3.81
CA ALA A 380 -41.25 -1.05 4.71
C ALA A 380 -41.21 -0.61 6.18
N SER A 381 -40.09 -0.02 6.62
CA SER A 381 -39.92 0.47 7.99
C SER A 381 -40.92 1.57 8.35
N ALA A 382 -41.14 2.54 7.46
CA ALA A 382 -42.11 3.62 7.67
C ALA A 382 -43.56 3.09 7.74
N PHE A 383 -43.92 2.12 6.91
CA PHE A 383 -45.26 1.52 6.93
C PHE A 383 -45.51 0.72 8.20
N LYS A 384 -44.54 -0.12 8.64
CA LYS A 384 -44.62 -0.90 9.88
C LYS A 384 -44.83 -0.02 11.11
N ASN A 385 -44.15 1.14 11.15
CA ASN A 385 -44.24 2.09 12.26
C ASN A 385 -45.34 3.16 12.11
N LYS A 386 -46.31 2.95 11.20
CA LYS A 386 -47.47 3.84 10.99
C LYS A 386 -47.13 5.28 10.58
N ASN A 387 -45.97 5.49 9.95
CA ASN A 387 -45.60 6.76 9.33
C ASN A 387 -46.01 6.78 7.85
N PHE A 388 -47.33 6.88 7.61
CA PHE A 388 -47.94 6.68 6.29
C PHE A 388 -47.62 7.80 5.30
N ILE A 389 -47.48 9.06 5.74
CA ILE A 389 -47.15 10.16 4.83
C ILE A 389 -45.75 9.93 4.23
N ASN A 390 -44.79 9.53 5.07
CA ASN A 390 -43.42 9.26 4.66
C ASN A 390 -43.35 7.97 3.83
N ALA A 391 -44.07 6.91 4.22
CA ALA A 391 -44.15 5.67 3.46
C ALA A 391 -44.73 5.89 2.05
N ALA A 392 -45.77 6.72 1.91
CA ALA A 392 -46.35 7.07 0.61
C ALA A 392 -45.36 7.83 -0.28
N SER A 393 -44.57 8.74 0.30
CA SER A 393 -43.50 9.46 -0.40
C SER A 393 -42.44 8.49 -0.93
N PHE A 394 -41.90 7.60 -0.07
CA PHE A 394 -40.91 6.60 -0.50
C PHE A 394 -41.46 5.65 -1.57
N ALA A 395 -42.73 5.24 -1.44
CA ALA A 395 -43.39 4.40 -2.44
C ALA A 395 -43.53 5.09 -3.81
N ARG A 396 -43.88 6.39 -3.85
CA ARG A 396 -43.92 7.17 -5.10
C ARG A 396 -42.56 7.21 -5.77
N ARG A 397 -41.53 7.62 -5.01
CA ARG A 397 -40.16 7.72 -5.52
C ARG A 397 -39.60 6.36 -5.96
N LEU A 398 -39.96 5.28 -5.28
CA LEU A 398 -39.63 3.93 -5.69
C LEU A 398 -40.26 3.60 -7.05
N LEU A 399 -41.56 3.87 -7.24
CA LEU A 399 -42.28 3.62 -8.50
C LEU A 399 -41.79 4.47 -9.67
N GLU A 400 -41.19 5.63 -9.41
CA GLU A 400 -40.59 6.51 -10.43
C GLU A 400 -39.26 5.98 -10.99
N LEU A 401 -38.60 5.02 -10.32
CA LEU A 401 -37.34 4.47 -10.81
C LEU A 401 -37.56 3.63 -12.10
N PRO A 402 -36.73 3.82 -13.14
CA PRO A 402 -36.92 3.14 -14.42
C PRO A 402 -36.84 1.61 -14.30
N ASP A 403 -35.96 1.11 -13.42
CA ASP A 403 -35.75 -0.32 -13.17
C ASP A 403 -36.97 -1.01 -12.52
N MET A 404 -37.88 -0.24 -11.91
CA MET A 404 -39.12 -0.78 -11.35
C MET A 404 -40.12 -1.18 -12.42
N ASN A 405 -39.98 -0.74 -13.67
CA ASN A 405 -40.86 -1.13 -14.79
C ASN A 405 -40.49 -2.47 -15.43
N SER A 406 -39.34 -3.06 -15.07
CA SER A 406 -38.94 -4.39 -15.53
C SER A 406 -39.82 -5.50 -14.93
N GLU A 407 -40.07 -6.58 -15.69
CA GLU A 407 -40.83 -7.76 -15.22
C GLU A 407 -40.22 -8.40 -13.97
N LYS A 408 -38.90 -8.36 -13.82
CA LYS A 408 -38.19 -8.89 -12.63
C LYS A 408 -38.62 -8.25 -11.32
N ASN A 409 -39.13 -7.01 -11.37
CA ASN A 409 -39.54 -6.23 -10.20
C ASN A 409 -41.06 -6.09 -10.07
N ALA A 410 -41.85 -6.89 -10.81
CA ALA A 410 -43.31 -6.81 -10.81
C ALA A 410 -43.92 -6.97 -9.41
N ASP A 411 -43.41 -7.91 -8.61
CA ASP A 411 -43.89 -8.14 -7.25
C ASP A 411 -43.62 -6.94 -6.34
N SER A 412 -42.41 -6.39 -6.42
CA SER A 412 -42.02 -5.19 -5.69
C SER A 412 -42.87 -3.98 -6.08
N ARG A 413 -43.22 -3.85 -7.37
CA ARG A 413 -44.11 -2.79 -7.88
C ARG A 413 -45.51 -2.93 -7.29
N SER A 414 -46.06 -4.15 -7.28
CA SER A 414 -47.39 -4.41 -6.71
C SER A 414 -47.43 -4.12 -5.21
N LYS A 415 -46.37 -4.50 -4.47
CA LYS A 415 -46.21 -4.21 -3.03
C LYS A 415 -46.17 -2.69 -2.80
N ALA A 416 -45.35 -1.96 -3.56
CA ALA A 416 -45.26 -0.50 -3.44
C ALA A 416 -46.58 0.22 -3.75
N GLN A 417 -47.32 -0.22 -4.78
CA GLN A 417 -48.65 0.33 -5.10
C GLN A 417 -49.66 0.08 -3.98
N LYS A 418 -49.67 -1.12 -3.38
CA LYS A 418 -50.54 -1.44 -2.23
C LYS A 418 -50.20 -0.58 -1.01
N VAL A 419 -48.91 -0.43 -0.70
CA VAL A 419 -48.45 0.41 0.40
C VAL A 419 -48.85 1.87 0.16
N LEU A 420 -48.67 2.38 -1.05
CA LEU A 420 -49.05 3.73 -1.43
C LEU A 420 -50.55 3.98 -1.24
N GLN A 421 -51.40 3.10 -1.77
CA GLN A 421 -52.87 3.22 -1.66
C GLN A 421 -53.33 3.20 -0.19
N LYS A 422 -52.82 2.27 0.61
CA LYS A 422 -53.16 2.18 2.05
C LYS A 422 -52.65 3.39 2.82
N SER A 423 -51.47 3.88 2.49
CA SER A 423 -50.84 5.01 3.19
C SER A 423 -51.56 6.33 2.88
N GLU A 424 -52.02 6.53 1.65
CA GLU A 424 -52.81 7.71 1.25
C GLU A 424 -54.19 7.74 1.91
N GLN A 425 -54.81 6.57 2.15
CA GLN A 425 -56.09 6.49 2.87
C GLN A 425 -55.96 6.90 4.35
N GLN A 426 -54.85 6.56 5.00
CA GLN A 426 -54.65 6.87 6.42
C GLN A 426 -54.10 8.29 6.64
N GLY A 427 -53.14 8.72 5.80
CA GLY A 427 -52.72 10.13 5.69
C GLY A 427 -52.15 10.75 6.97
N ARG A 428 -51.60 9.96 7.89
CA ARG A 428 -51.04 10.44 9.17
C ARG A 428 -49.68 9.80 9.47
N ASN A 429 -48.86 10.50 10.24
CA ASN A 429 -47.64 9.96 10.82
C ASN A 429 -47.81 9.85 12.33
N GLU A 430 -47.42 8.71 12.90
CA GLU A 430 -47.42 8.48 14.35
C GLU A 430 -46.22 9.18 15.02
N TYR A 431 -45.03 9.06 14.41
CA TYR A 431 -43.79 9.63 14.92
C TYR A 431 -43.40 10.89 14.16
N THR A 432 -43.03 11.93 14.91
CA THR A 432 -42.41 13.14 14.35
C THR A 432 -40.92 12.87 14.17
N ILE A 433 -40.42 12.98 12.93
CA ILE A 433 -39.01 12.73 12.57
C ILE A 433 -38.40 14.00 11.98
N ASP A 434 -37.10 14.24 12.21
CA ASP A 434 -36.35 15.35 11.61
C ASP A 434 -36.01 15.06 10.15
N TYR A 435 -37.02 15.02 9.29
CA TYR A 435 -36.85 14.76 7.87
C TYR A 435 -37.88 15.55 7.05
N ASP A 436 -37.37 16.25 6.04
CA ASP A 436 -38.16 17.02 5.08
C ASP A 436 -37.69 16.68 3.68
N GLU A 437 -38.57 16.04 2.91
CA GLU A 437 -38.31 15.65 1.52
C GLU A 437 -38.16 16.85 0.59
N ARG A 438 -38.83 17.97 0.88
CA ARG A 438 -38.89 19.12 -0.03
C ARG A 438 -37.67 20.01 0.08
N ASN A 439 -36.90 19.88 1.15
CA ASN A 439 -35.75 20.71 1.43
C ASN A 439 -34.44 19.92 1.22
N PRO A 440 -33.65 20.23 0.18
CA PRO A 440 -32.37 19.57 -0.04
C PRO A 440 -31.43 19.71 1.17
N PHE A 441 -30.84 18.60 1.58
CA PHE A 441 -29.89 18.55 2.68
C PHE A 441 -28.64 17.75 2.32
N SER A 442 -27.56 18.00 3.04
CA SER A 442 -26.36 17.14 3.07
C SER A 442 -26.27 16.48 4.44
N LEU A 443 -25.82 15.24 4.52
CA LEU A 443 -25.73 14.56 5.81
C LEU A 443 -24.47 14.97 6.56
N ASP A 444 -24.60 15.34 7.84
CA ASP A 444 -23.46 15.45 8.74
C ASP A 444 -22.91 14.04 9.02
N CYS A 445 -21.71 13.75 8.53
CA CYS A 445 -21.12 12.42 8.66
C CYS A 445 -20.73 12.08 10.11
N SER A 446 -20.72 13.04 11.03
CA SER A 446 -20.45 12.79 12.45
C SER A 446 -21.70 12.36 13.22
N THR A 447 -22.75 13.18 13.22
CA THR A 447 -24.00 12.92 13.96
C THR A 447 -25.07 12.20 13.15
N LEU A 448 -24.90 12.08 11.83
CA LEU A 448 -25.88 11.58 10.87
C LEU A 448 -27.19 12.37 10.90
N LYS A 449 -27.10 13.69 11.07
CA LYS A 449 -28.24 14.63 10.99
C LYS A 449 -28.23 15.41 9.68
N PRO A 450 -29.40 15.84 9.18
CA PRO A 450 -29.50 16.56 7.93
C PRO A 450 -29.04 18.01 8.14
N LEU A 451 -28.12 18.46 7.28
CA LEU A 451 -27.71 19.85 7.15
C LEU A 451 -28.48 20.45 5.99
N TYR A 452 -29.62 21.06 6.30
CA TYR A 452 -30.47 21.71 5.31
C TYR A 452 -29.80 22.90 4.64
N LYS A 453 -30.22 23.19 3.41
CA LYS A 453 -29.72 24.31 2.62
C LYS A 453 -29.78 25.63 3.41
N GLY A 454 -28.64 26.32 3.50
CA GLY A 454 -28.48 27.57 4.26
C GLY A 454 -27.81 27.39 5.62
N THR A 455 -27.75 26.17 6.14
CA THR A 455 -26.96 25.85 7.34
C THR A 455 -25.46 25.90 6.99
N PRO A 456 -24.62 26.56 7.80
CA PRO A 456 -23.18 26.54 7.55
C PRO A 456 -22.66 25.10 7.69
N LEU A 457 -21.95 24.63 6.66
CA LEU A 457 -21.35 23.30 6.63
C LEU A 457 -19.86 23.42 6.32
N VAL A 458 -19.11 22.41 6.78
CA VAL A 458 -17.69 22.29 6.54
C VAL A 458 -17.44 20.96 5.83
N LYS A 459 -16.53 20.96 4.86
CA LYS A 459 -16.21 19.77 4.06
C LYS A 459 -14.84 19.20 4.40
N CYS A 460 -14.69 17.89 4.24
CA CYS A 460 -13.38 17.24 4.23
C CYS A 460 -12.55 17.73 3.04
N SER A 461 -11.29 18.09 3.27
CA SER A 461 -10.38 18.60 2.23
C SER A 461 -10.01 17.56 1.16
N TYR A 462 -10.27 16.28 1.42
CA TYR A 462 -10.05 15.19 0.47
C TYR A 462 -11.35 14.68 -0.15
N CYS A 463 -12.15 13.94 0.61
CA CYS A 463 -13.33 13.29 0.07
C CYS A 463 -14.55 14.22 -0.05
N ALA A 464 -14.49 15.48 0.40
CA ALA A 464 -15.61 16.43 0.40
C ALA A 464 -16.86 16.00 1.21
N ALA A 465 -16.75 15.01 2.10
CA ALA A 465 -17.79 14.66 3.06
C ALA A 465 -18.20 15.87 3.92
N CYS A 466 -19.49 16.03 4.16
CA CYS A 466 -20.06 17.19 4.84
C CYS A 466 -20.17 16.96 6.35
N TYR A 467 -19.90 18.00 7.12
CA TYR A 467 -19.97 18.01 8.57
C TYR A 467 -20.53 19.33 9.08
N ALA A 468 -21.06 19.30 10.31
CA ALA A 468 -21.35 20.51 11.06
C ALA A 468 -20.07 21.30 11.38
N VAL A 469 -20.21 22.61 11.61
CA VAL A 469 -19.08 23.52 11.87
C VAL A 469 -18.26 23.09 13.11
N ASP A 470 -18.92 22.49 14.10
CA ASP A 470 -18.31 22.00 15.35
C ASP A 470 -17.31 20.84 15.13
N TYR A 471 -17.33 20.23 13.94
CA TYR A 471 -16.43 19.15 13.58
C TYR A 471 -15.17 19.64 12.83
N LYS A 472 -15.00 20.96 12.65
CA LYS A 472 -13.81 21.54 12.03
C LYS A 472 -12.54 21.19 12.83
N GLY A 473 -11.47 20.81 12.14
CA GLY A 473 -10.18 20.45 12.75
C GLY A 473 -10.06 18.99 13.21
N LYS A 474 -11.13 18.19 13.11
CA LYS A 474 -11.11 16.75 13.45
C LYS A 474 -10.82 15.88 12.23
N LEU A 475 -10.38 14.64 12.48
CA LEU A 475 -10.19 13.64 11.43
C LEU A 475 -11.54 13.25 10.81
N CYS A 476 -11.59 13.23 9.48
CA CYS A 476 -12.76 12.79 8.73
C CYS A 476 -13.04 11.31 8.99
N LEU A 477 -14.29 11.00 9.37
CA LEU A 477 -14.74 9.65 9.69
C LEU A 477 -15.07 8.81 8.45
N ILE A 478 -15.13 9.43 7.27
CA ILE A 478 -15.38 8.75 5.99
C ILE A 478 -14.06 8.32 5.36
N CYS A 479 -13.12 9.24 5.12
CA CYS A 479 -11.86 8.86 4.49
C CYS A 479 -10.78 8.40 5.48
N GLY A 480 -10.88 8.73 6.78
CA GLY A 480 -9.90 8.36 7.80
C GLY A 480 -8.49 8.94 7.61
N ILE A 481 -8.30 9.87 6.67
CA ILE A 481 -6.98 10.38 6.26
C ILE A 481 -6.86 11.89 6.56
N SER A 482 -7.87 12.66 6.15
CA SER A 482 -7.79 14.13 6.09
C SER A 482 -8.56 14.82 7.21
N THR A 483 -8.10 16.00 7.58
CA THR A 483 -8.79 16.89 8.52
C THR A 483 -9.96 17.61 7.86
N VAL A 484 -11.04 17.80 8.59
CA VAL A 484 -12.24 18.50 8.14
C VAL A 484 -12.06 20.01 8.24
N GLY A 485 -12.33 20.74 7.15
CA GLY A 485 -12.39 22.20 7.14
C GLY A 485 -11.07 22.96 7.03
N LEU A 486 -10.01 22.29 6.58
CA LEU A 486 -8.78 22.96 6.18
C LEU A 486 -8.83 23.32 4.69
N ASP A 487 -8.46 24.55 4.36
CA ASP A 487 -8.35 24.98 2.98
C ASP A 487 -7.03 24.45 2.39
N THR A 488 -7.13 23.72 1.29
CA THR A 488 -6.00 23.03 0.67
C THR A 488 -5.96 23.28 -0.82
N VAL A 489 -4.82 23.00 -1.45
CA VAL A 489 -4.66 23.09 -2.91
C VAL A 489 -5.64 22.14 -3.64
N GLY A 490 -6.06 21.06 -2.99
CA GLY A 490 -6.94 20.03 -3.54
C GLY A 490 -6.18 18.84 -4.09
N LEU A 491 -6.91 17.80 -4.46
CA LEU A 491 -6.36 16.54 -4.97
C LEU A 491 -5.50 16.77 -6.24
N VAL A 492 -4.23 16.36 -6.17
CA VAL A 492 -3.30 16.42 -7.31
C VAL A 492 -3.20 15.04 -7.97
N THR A 493 -3.88 14.87 -9.10
CA THR A 493 -3.92 13.62 -9.87
C THR A 493 -2.89 13.55 -11.01
N GLN A 494 -2.25 14.67 -11.36
CA GLN A 494 -1.31 14.75 -12.48
C GLN A 494 0.08 15.20 -12.00
N SER A 495 1.14 14.70 -12.63
CA SER A 495 2.50 15.22 -12.43
C SER A 495 2.60 16.64 -13.05
N ALA A 496 3.41 17.52 -12.46
CA ALA A 496 3.49 18.93 -12.86
C ALA A 496 3.88 19.13 -14.35
N THR A 497 4.61 18.18 -14.94
CA THR A 497 4.97 18.14 -16.37
C THR A 497 3.77 17.93 -17.31
N ALA A 498 2.65 17.39 -16.83
CA ALA A 498 1.43 17.23 -17.63
C ALA A 498 0.55 18.50 -17.66
N ARG A 499 0.79 19.48 -16.78
CA ARG A 499 0.01 20.73 -16.73
C ARG A 499 0.35 21.73 -17.84
N THR A 500 1.47 21.53 -18.54
CA THR A 500 1.84 22.33 -19.71
C THR A 500 1.30 21.69 -20.98
N LYS A 501 -0.02 21.77 -21.18
CA LYS A 501 -0.68 21.65 -22.50
C LYS A 501 -2.06 22.27 -22.49
#